data_AF-A0A0B6YSZ7-F1
#
_entry.id   AF-A0A0B6YSZ7-F1
#
_cell.length_a   1.000
_cell.length_b   1.000
_cell.length_c   1.000
_cell.angle_alpha   90.00
_cell.angle_beta   90.00
_cell.angle_gamma   90.00
#
_symmetry.space_group_name_H-M   'P 1'
#
loop_
_entity.id
_entity.type
_entity.pdbx_description
1 polymer ?
#
loop_
_entity_poly.entity_id
_entity_poly.type
_entity_poly.pdbx_seq_one_letter_code
_entity_poly.pdbx_strand_id
1 'polypeptide(L)'
;MTGIGVYVSNMEDKLLCPGDYCTADEYWAMILSNVIILQKNFRRWLAKRYVKQLKEDKEKRLEWERLEEVRKKKEKEERIQREYARRINPKTKADFERLLHCLEKWRKEEMERIDSTLTGAERKAAMCMLLDQETELLSAIERHKNEANYDNRSTRIMSFLEKAAAPKVWQAHDGKLTYMDTPFTIRAKELRDIYNSINMKYLTQDERLDVLLTLKHTVKEHDCKLTQEIMELIDREADLLMRGVKESNLTGLRKRICTLFLQYIKTPTFNPEAAKFLKVPQDSEALRKNINYCHSCGCYLPSTDFFITTNSRNAGRCRRCQRIENEGRQREDHTYYRVMLKALHKSEEAMQDDSTLCYLLQENDLRYLVENIWSNQSVLSAWNDPYDLVLCRWNKHQEWSPWNSILLTHDEAEAHKKLFSLEEGYGHVFIHKVTQKHNFARNYFSRLPSMAEALRKTIESRDAKSAGGASVVGHAAPKVQKV
;
A
#
# COMPACT_ATOMS: atom_id res chain seq x y z
N MET A 1 -96.18 51.12 18.11
CA MET A 1 -97.20 52.10 18.53
C MET A 1 -98.56 51.46 18.34
N THR A 2 -99.34 51.33 19.41
CA THR A 2 -100.74 50.87 19.35
C THR A 2 -101.55 51.71 20.33
N GLY A 3 -101.81 52.96 19.94
CA GLY A 3 -102.86 53.76 20.58
C GLY A 3 -104.23 53.24 20.12
N ILE A 4 -105.24 53.33 20.98
CA ILE A 4 -106.59 52.81 20.70
C ILE A 4 -107.30 53.74 19.70
N GLY A 5 -107.39 53.27 18.45
CA GLY A 5 -108.12 53.84 17.33
C GLY A 5 -107.94 52.93 16.11
N VAL A 6 -109.02 52.63 15.40
CA VAL A 6 -109.11 51.56 14.37
C VAL A 6 -108.06 51.74 13.28
N TYR A 7 -107.00 50.91 13.31
CA TYR A 7 -106.04 50.72 12.23
C TYR A 7 -106.06 49.25 11.83
N VAL A 8 -106.52 48.94 10.62
CA VAL A 8 -106.50 47.59 10.05
C VAL A 8 -105.38 47.55 9.00
N SER A 9 -104.28 46.86 9.30
CA SER A 9 -103.17 46.68 8.37
C SER A 9 -103.30 45.37 7.57
N ASN A 10 -103.22 45.46 6.23
CA ASN A 10 -103.05 44.32 5.31
C ASN A 10 -101.56 43.97 5.15
N MET A 11 -100.90 43.42 6.18
CA MET A 11 -99.50 42.98 6.06
C MET A 11 -99.40 41.46 5.87
N GLU A 12 -98.71 41.02 4.81
CA GLU A 12 -98.41 39.60 4.49
C GLU A 12 -97.19 39.08 5.29
N ASP A 13 -97.15 39.34 6.59
CA ASP A 13 -95.98 39.02 7.40
C ASP A 13 -95.91 37.53 7.75
N LYS A 14 -94.74 36.91 7.49
CA LYS A 14 -94.43 35.55 7.92
C LYS A 14 -93.83 35.57 9.31
N LEU A 15 -94.50 34.90 10.25
CA LEU A 15 -93.97 34.64 11.59
C LEU A 15 -92.84 33.60 11.49
N LEU A 16 -91.60 34.05 11.71
CA LEU A 16 -90.45 33.18 11.90
C LEU A 16 -90.23 32.99 13.40
N CYS A 17 -90.12 31.74 13.85
CA CYS A 17 -89.63 31.46 15.20
C CYS A 17 -88.13 31.76 15.23
N PRO A 18 -87.65 32.65 16.12
CA PRO A 18 -86.22 32.90 16.26
C PRO A 18 -85.51 31.62 16.73
N GLY A 19 -84.45 31.24 16.03
CA GLY A 19 -83.50 30.25 16.54
C GLY A 19 -82.67 30.83 17.69
N ASP A 20 -81.90 29.97 18.35
CA ASP A 20 -81.02 30.41 19.44
C ASP A 20 -80.03 31.47 18.95
N TYR A 21 -80.05 32.65 19.57
CA TYR A 21 -79.17 33.78 19.23
C TYR A 21 -77.85 33.64 19.99
N CYS A 22 -76.75 33.43 19.26
CA CYS A 22 -75.40 33.48 19.83
C CYS A 22 -74.87 34.92 19.78
N THR A 23 -74.35 35.40 20.91
CA THR A 23 -73.63 36.68 20.94
C THR A 23 -72.28 36.56 20.21
N ALA A 24 -71.74 37.68 19.74
CA ALA A 24 -70.44 37.70 19.06
C ALA A 24 -69.32 37.11 19.94
N ASP A 25 -69.35 37.40 21.24
CA ASP A 25 -68.37 36.90 22.21
C ASP A 25 -68.46 35.38 22.41
N GLU A 26 -69.68 34.81 22.48
CA GLU A 26 -69.89 33.36 22.56
C GLU A 26 -69.42 32.64 21.29
N TYR A 27 -69.67 33.24 20.12
CA TYR A 27 -69.20 32.71 18.85
C TYR A 27 -67.67 32.70 18.76
N TRP A 28 -67.01 33.80 19.17
CA TRP A 28 -65.54 33.87 19.21
C TRP A 28 -64.94 32.95 20.27
N ALA A 29 -65.58 32.77 21.42
CA ALA A 29 -65.16 31.82 22.45
C ALA A 29 -65.25 30.37 21.95
N MET A 30 -66.31 30.01 21.22
CA MET A 30 -66.44 28.71 20.57
C MET A 30 -65.34 28.48 19.54
N ILE A 31 -65.05 29.47 18.68
CA ILE A 31 -63.95 29.40 17.71
C ILE A 31 -62.62 29.22 18.42
N LEU A 32 -62.33 30.01 19.46
CA LEU A 32 -61.06 29.92 20.20
C LEU A 32 -60.89 28.52 20.82
N SER A 33 -61.94 27.95 21.42
CA SER A 33 -61.93 26.59 21.96
C SER A 33 -61.60 25.56 20.87
N ASN A 34 -62.25 25.66 19.71
CA ASN A 34 -62.00 24.78 18.56
C ASN A 34 -60.58 24.94 18.00
N VAL A 35 -60.06 26.17 17.92
CA VAL A 35 -58.69 26.46 17.49
C VAL A 35 -57.67 25.84 18.45
N ILE A 36 -57.90 25.94 19.77
CA ILE A 36 -57.02 25.31 20.78
C ILE A 36 -57.02 23.78 20.61
N ILE A 37 -58.18 23.16 20.36
CA ILE A 37 -58.27 21.71 20.10
C ILE A 37 -57.49 21.34 18.83
N LEU A 38 -57.66 22.09 17.75
CA LEU A 38 -56.92 21.88 16.50
C LEU A 38 -55.41 22.04 16.70
N GLN A 39 -54.96 23.10 17.38
CA GLN A 39 -53.54 23.33 17.68
C GLN A 39 -52.96 22.22 18.55
N LYS A 40 -53.70 21.74 19.57
CA LYS A 40 -53.29 20.62 20.42
C LYS A 40 -53.12 19.34 19.60
N ASN A 41 -54.08 19.03 18.74
CA ASN A 41 -54.02 17.86 17.87
C ASN A 41 -52.89 17.98 16.83
N PHE A 42 -52.67 19.16 16.27
CA PHE A 42 -51.58 19.43 15.34
C PHE A 42 -50.20 19.28 15.99
N ARG A 43 -50.00 19.84 17.19
CA ARG A 43 -48.77 19.63 17.99
C ARG A 43 -48.54 18.16 18.29
N ARG A 44 -49.60 17.41 18.65
CA ARG A 44 -49.51 15.95 18.86
C ARG A 44 -49.13 15.21 17.59
N TRP A 45 -49.69 15.59 16.45
CA TRP A 45 -49.35 15.00 15.14
C TRP A 45 -47.89 15.27 14.75
N LEU A 46 -47.40 16.50 14.92
CA LEU A 46 -46.00 16.86 14.71
C LEU A 46 -45.06 16.03 15.60
N ALA A 47 -45.38 15.92 16.90
CA ALA A 47 -44.59 15.10 17.82
C ALA A 47 -44.56 13.62 17.41
N LYS A 48 -45.71 13.05 17.00
CA LYS A 48 -45.77 11.66 16.49
C LYS A 48 -44.93 11.48 15.23
N ARG A 49 -44.96 12.43 14.30
CA ARG A 49 -44.16 12.39 13.07
C ARG A 49 -42.67 12.47 13.37
N TYR A 50 -42.25 13.35 14.29
CA TYR A 50 -40.87 13.47 14.72
C TYR A 50 -40.37 12.19 15.40
N VAL A 51 -41.14 11.62 16.33
CA VAL A 51 -40.80 10.34 16.98
C VAL A 51 -40.73 9.20 15.97
N LYS A 52 -41.59 9.19 14.95
CA LYS A 52 -41.53 8.21 13.87
C LYS A 52 -40.22 8.31 13.08
N GLN A 53 -39.81 9.53 12.70
CA GLN A 53 -38.52 9.77 12.03
C GLN A 53 -37.34 9.32 12.91
N LEU A 54 -37.33 9.69 14.18
CA LEU A 54 -36.29 9.22 15.11
C LEU A 54 -36.22 7.70 15.23
N LYS A 55 -37.38 7.02 15.18
CA LYS A 55 -37.43 5.55 15.19
C LYS A 55 -36.84 4.95 13.91
N GLU A 56 -37.20 5.49 12.75
CA GLU A 56 -36.66 5.08 11.45
C GLU A 56 -35.15 5.33 11.36
N ASP A 57 -34.67 6.47 11.85
CA ASP A 57 -33.24 6.79 11.87
C ASP A 57 -32.46 5.90 12.84
N LYS A 58 -33.05 5.58 14.00
CA LYS A 58 -32.48 4.59 14.94
C LYS A 58 -32.39 3.20 14.29
N GLU A 59 -33.43 2.77 13.59
CA GLU A 59 -33.46 1.46 12.93
C GLU A 59 -32.41 1.37 11.82
N LYS A 60 -32.32 2.38 10.95
CA LYS A 60 -31.26 2.48 9.93
C LYS A 60 -29.86 2.46 10.54
N ARG A 61 -29.65 3.18 11.64
CA ARG A 61 -28.37 3.18 12.35
C ARG A 61 -28.02 1.79 12.89
N LEU A 62 -28.96 1.10 13.52
CA LEU A 62 -28.75 -0.25 14.05
C LEU A 62 -28.52 -1.29 12.93
N GLU A 63 -29.21 -1.15 11.79
CA GLU A 63 -28.95 -1.97 10.61
C GLU A 63 -27.56 -1.72 10.04
N TRP A 64 -27.15 -0.45 9.93
CA TRP A 64 -25.81 -0.09 9.50
C TRP A 64 -24.74 -0.64 10.45
N GLU A 65 -24.91 -0.50 11.77
CA GLU A 65 -24.00 -1.07 12.78
C GLU A 65 -23.90 -2.60 12.64
N ARG A 66 -25.02 -3.32 12.45
CA ARG A 66 -25.01 -4.78 12.21
C ARG A 66 -24.29 -5.16 10.92
N LEU A 67 -24.56 -4.47 9.82
CA LEU A 67 -23.92 -4.75 8.52
C LEU A 67 -22.41 -4.49 8.60
N GLU A 68 -22.01 -3.44 9.30
CA GLU A 68 -20.62 -3.05 9.51
C GLU A 68 -19.87 -4.08 10.38
N GLU A 69 -20.49 -4.59 11.44
CA GLU A 69 -19.92 -5.71 12.22
C GLU A 69 -19.75 -6.97 11.38
N VAL A 70 -20.72 -7.31 10.54
CA VAL A 70 -20.62 -8.45 9.62
C VAL A 70 -19.51 -8.23 8.59
N ARG A 71 -19.38 -7.02 8.05
CA ARG A 71 -18.30 -6.65 7.12
C ARG A 71 -16.93 -6.85 7.78
N LYS A 72 -16.74 -6.32 9.00
CA LYS A 72 -15.49 -6.48 9.78
C LYS A 72 -15.16 -7.94 10.06
N LYS A 73 -16.16 -8.74 10.44
CA LYS A 73 -15.98 -10.19 10.64
C LYS A 73 -15.52 -10.89 9.36
N LYS A 74 -16.20 -10.64 8.23
CA LYS A 74 -15.83 -11.20 6.93
C LYS A 74 -14.43 -10.78 6.49
N GLU A 75 -14.08 -9.50 6.62
CA GLU A 75 -12.73 -9.02 6.27
C GLU A 75 -11.64 -9.68 7.12
N LYS A 76 -11.91 -9.89 8.41
CA LYS A 76 -11.03 -10.61 9.32
C LYS A 76 -10.89 -12.08 8.92
N GLU A 77 -11.99 -12.75 8.60
CA GLU A 77 -11.99 -14.14 8.12
C GLU A 77 -11.24 -14.29 6.80
N GLU A 78 -11.52 -13.45 5.81
CA GLU A 78 -10.82 -13.44 4.51
C GLU A 78 -9.33 -13.16 4.67
N ARG A 79 -8.96 -12.33 5.64
CA ARG A 79 -7.56 -12.07 5.96
C ARG A 79 -6.89 -13.27 6.60
N ILE A 80 -7.52 -13.92 7.57
CA ILE A 80 -7.03 -15.18 8.17
C ILE A 80 -6.87 -16.24 7.08
N GLN A 81 -7.84 -16.35 6.16
CA GLN A 81 -7.78 -17.29 5.04
C GLN A 81 -6.62 -16.98 4.09
N ARG A 82 -6.37 -15.70 3.79
CA ARG A 82 -5.20 -15.28 3.00
C ARG A 82 -3.89 -15.57 3.72
N GLU A 83 -3.81 -15.32 5.02
CA GLU A 83 -2.63 -15.67 5.83
C GLU A 83 -2.40 -17.19 5.84
N TYR A 84 -3.46 -17.99 5.98
CA TYR A 84 -3.40 -19.44 5.93
C TYR A 84 -2.92 -19.94 4.57
N ALA A 85 -3.46 -19.42 3.47
CA ALA A 85 -3.03 -19.75 2.12
C ALA A 85 -1.54 -19.42 1.88
N ARG A 86 -1.05 -18.29 2.41
CA ARG A 86 0.37 -17.90 2.33
C ARG A 86 1.29 -18.82 3.14
N ARG A 87 0.79 -19.42 4.22
CA ARG A 87 1.55 -20.41 5.00
C ARG A 87 1.65 -21.76 4.27
N ILE A 88 0.57 -22.17 3.58
CA ILE A 88 0.56 -23.42 2.80
C ILE A 88 1.47 -23.31 1.57
N ASN A 89 1.39 -22.19 0.85
CA ASN A 89 2.14 -21.98 -0.39
C ASN A 89 2.91 -20.65 -0.35
N PRO A 90 4.04 -20.59 0.38
CA PRO A 90 4.85 -19.38 0.48
C PRO A 90 5.55 -19.10 -0.84
N LYS A 91 5.32 -17.91 -1.42
CA LYS A 91 5.92 -17.52 -2.71
C LYS A 91 6.80 -16.29 -2.61
N THR A 92 6.45 -15.36 -1.73
CA THR A 92 7.17 -14.10 -1.57
C THR A 92 8.16 -14.17 -0.43
N LYS A 93 9.15 -13.27 -0.42
CA LYS A 93 10.11 -13.18 0.69
C LYS A 93 9.42 -12.89 2.04
N ALA A 94 8.37 -12.07 2.02
CA ALA A 94 7.56 -11.76 3.18
C ALA A 94 6.86 -13.00 3.75
N ASP A 95 6.40 -13.91 2.89
CA ASP A 95 5.77 -15.16 3.33
C ASP A 95 6.79 -16.06 4.04
N PHE A 96 8.04 -16.11 3.56
CA PHE A 96 9.11 -16.85 4.23
C PHE A 96 9.57 -16.20 5.54
N GLU A 97 9.66 -14.86 5.60
CA GLU A 97 9.93 -14.13 6.85
C GLU A 97 8.85 -14.42 7.90
N ARG A 98 7.58 -14.46 7.49
CA ARG A 98 6.43 -14.85 8.34
C ARG A 98 6.57 -16.28 8.86
N LEU A 99 6.93 -17.23 8.00
CA LEU A 99 7.12 -18.63 8.41
C LEU A 99 8.26 -18.79 9.42
N LEU A 100 9.39 -18.12 9.17
CA LEU A 100 10.53 -18.09 10.11
C LEU A 100 10.14 -17.45 11.45
N HIS A 101 9.32 -16.40 11.43
CA HIS A 101 8.81 -15.78 12.64
C HIS A 101 7.88 -16.71 13.43
N CYS A 102 6.97 -17.41 12.75
CA CYS A 102 6.11 -18.41 13.38
C CYS A 102 6.94 -19.55 14.01
N LEU A 103 8.00 -20.00 13.32
CA LEU A 103 8.94 -21.01 13.84
C LEU A 103 9.65 -20.50 15.10
N GLU A 104 10.12 -19.25 15.11
CA GLU A 104 10.78 -18.67 16.28
C GLU A 104 9.82 -18.52 17.47
N LYS A 105 8.57 -18.13 17.21
CA LYS A 105 7.54 -18.07 18.25
C LYS A 105 7.30 -19.45 18.86
N TRP A 106 7.09 -20.47 18.04
CA TRP A 106 6.93 -21.85 18.50
C TRP A 106 8.13 -22.32 19.31
N ARG A 107 9.35 -22.06 18.82
CA ARG A 107 10.60 -22.39 19.51
C ARG A 107 10.68 -21.76 20.91
N LYS A 108 10.30 -20.49 21.06
CA LYS A 108 10.28 -19.80 22.35
C LYS A 108 9.25 -20.38 23.31
N GLU A 109 8.01 -20.58 22.83
CA GLU A 109 6.94 -21.19 23.63
C GLU A 109 7.31 -22.60 24.10
N GLU A 110 7.93 -23.39 23.23
CA GLU A 110 8.37 -24.75 23.53
C GLU A 110 9.57 -24.76 24.48
N MET A 111 10.51 -23.83 24.31
CA MET A 111 11.64 -23.65 25.23
C MET A 111 11.17 -23.28 26.64
N GLU A 112 10.23 -22.34 26.75
CA GLU A 112 9.59 -21.97 28.02
C GLU A 112 8.85 -23.15 28.65
N ARG A 113 8.14 -23.94 27.85
CA ARG A 113 7.46 -25.16 28.31
C ARG A 113 8.46 -26.17 28.88
N ILE A 114 9.54 -26.49 28.15
CA ILE A 114 10.57 -27.42 28.60
C ILE A 114 11.26 -26.90 29.87
N ASP A 115 11.59 -25.60 29.92
CA ASP A 115 12.24 -24.97 31.07
C ASP A 115 11.36 -24.99 32.33
N SER A 116 10.04 -24.92 32.17
CA SER A 116 9.09 -24.98 33.29
C SER A 116 8.81 -26.41 33.79
N THR A 117 8.95 -27.42 32.93
CA THR A 117 8.51 -28.80 33.20
C THR A 117 9.64 -29.76 33.55
N LEU A 118 10.82 -29.58 32.95
CA LEU A 118 11.92 -30.55 33.02
C LEU A 118 13.17 -29.91 33.62
N THR A 119 13.96 -30.70 34.33
CA THR A 119 15.23 -30.25 34.93
C THR A 119 16.37 -31.22 34.64
N GLY A 120 17.62 -30.77 34.78
CA GLY A 120 18.79 -31.62 34.67
C GLY A 120 19.01 -32.24 33.28
N ALA A 121 19.18 -33.57 33.23
CA ALA A 121 19.52 -34.31 32.01
C ALA A 121 18.32 -34.44 31.04
N GLU A 122 17.11 -34.64 31.57
CA GLU A 122 15.88 -34.76 30.77
C GLU A 122 15.59 -33.47 30.00
N ARG A 123 15.77 -32.31 30.66
CA ARG A 123 15.70 -31.00 30.02
C ARG A 123 16.65 -30.88 28.84
N LYS A 124 17.90 -31.32 29.00
CA LYS A 124 18.91 -31.26 27.93
C LYS A 124 18.52 -32.16 26.75
N ALA A 125 18.02 -33.37 27.03
CA ALA A 125 17.53 -34.27 25.99
C ALA A 125 16.33 -33.66 25.22
N ALA A 126 15.36 -33.10 25.93
CA ALA A 126 14.22 -32.41 25.32
C ALA A 126 14.65 -31.19 24.48
N MET A 127 15.63 -30.42 24.94
CA MET A 127 16.20 -29.30 24.16
C MET A 127 16.92 -29.77 22.89
N CYS A 128 17.63 -30.90 22.94
CA CYS A 128 18.23 -31.49 21.74
C CYS A 128 17.14 -31.92 20.74
N MET A 129 16.09 -32.59 21.21
CA MET A 129 14.96 -32.97 20.35
C MET A 129 14.26 -31.76 19.73
N LEU A 130 14.10 -30.68 20.51
CA LEU A 130 13.55 -29.41 20.01
C LEU A 130 14.45 -28.82 18.90
N LEU A 131 15.77 -28.86 19.09
CA LEU A 131 16.72 -28.40 18.09
C LEU A 131 16.63 -29.25 16.81
N ASP A 132 16.55 -30.57 16.92
CA ASP A 132 16.40 -31.46 15.76
C ASP A 132 15.13 -31.12 14.96
N GLN A 133 13.99 -30.96 15.66
CA GLN A 133 12.74 -30.51 15.04
C GLN A 133 12.87 -29.13 14.37
N GLU A 134 13.55 -28.17 15.01
CA GLU A 134 13.84 -26.86 14.42
C GLU A 134 14.63 -27.01 13.11
N THR A 135 15.66 -27.84 13.08
CA THR A 135 16.48 -28.04 11.87
C THR A 135 15.70 -28.68 10.72
N GLU A 136 14.82 -29.63 11.01
CA GLU A 136 13.95 -30.25 10.01
C GLU A 136 12.98 -29.23 9.40
N LEU A 137 12.37 -28.38 10.24
CA LEU A 137 11.47 -27.32 9.80
C LEU A 137 12.20 -26.26 8.98
N LEU A 138 13.41 -25.85 9.38
CA LEU A 138 14.25 -24.94 8.60
C LEU A 138 14.60 -25.53 7.22
N SER A 139 14.98 -26.80 7.17
CA SER A 139 15.27 -27.51 5.91
C SER A 139 14.04 -27.58 5.01
N ALA A 140 12.85 -27.82 5.57
CA ALA A 140 11.59 -27.76 4.82
C ALA A 140 11.31 -26.35 4.26
N ILE A 141 11.50 -25.30 5.07
CA ILE A 141 11.34 -23.91 4.63
C ILE A 141 12.31 -23.58 3.49
N GLU A 142 13.56 -24.02 3.58
CA GLU A 142 14.56 -23.81 2.53
C GLU A 142 14.21 -24.53 1.22
N ARG A 143 13.68 -25.76 1.28
CA ARG A 143 13.18 -26.48 0.10
C ARG A 143 12.07 -25.69 -0.59
N HIS A 144 11.07 -25.23 0.16
CA HIS A 144 10.01 -24.39 -0.40
C HIS A 144 10.53 -23.05 -0.94
N LYS A 145 11.52 -22.44 -0.30
CA LYS A 145 12.18 -21.22 -0.79
C LYS A 145 12.85 -21.45 -2.15
N ASN A 146 13.46 -22.62 -2.35
CA ASN A 146 14.09 -22.99 -3.62
C ASN A 146 13.05 -23.26 -4.71
N GLU A 147 11.99 -24.00 -4.41
CA GLU A 147 10.85 -24.24 -5.32
C GLU A 147 10.18 -22.92 -5.73
N ALA A 148 9.84 -22.07 -4.76
CA ALA A 148 9.27 -20.76 -5.02
C ALA A 148 10.21 -19.87 -5.84
N ASN A 149 11.53 -19.96 -5.64
CA ASN A 149 12.50 -19.23 -6.45
C ASN A 149 12.56 -19.75 -7.90
N TYR A 150 12.41 -21.06 -8.09
CA TYR A 150 12.33 -21.68 -9.41
C TYR A 150 11.07 -21.22 -10.15
N ASP A 151 9.90 -21.30 -9.52
CA ASP A 151 8.62 -20.87 -10.11
C ASP A 151 8.59 -19.38 -10.39
N ASN A 152 9.10 -18.57 -9.47
CA ASN A 152 9.18 -17.12 -9.65
C ASN A 152 10.21 -16.71 -10.71
N ARG A 153 11.12 -17.60 -11.14
CA ARG A 153 12.17 -17.25 -12.11
C ARG A 153 11.56 -16.84 -13.45
N SER A 154 10.60 -17.61 -13.97
CA SER A 154 9.91 -17.29 -15.22
C SER A 154 9.17 -15.96 -15.12
N THR A 155 8.43 -15.75 -14.04
CA THR A 155 7.69 -14.50 -13.75
C THR A 155 8.64 -13.29 -13.69
N ARG A 156 9.80 -13.43 -13.03
CA ARG A 156 10.82 -12.36 -12.96
C ARG A 156 11.38 -12.02 -14.34
N ILE A 157 11.67 -13.04 -15.16
CA ILE A 157 12.17 -12.84 -16.52
C ILE A 157 11.13 -12.11 -17.35
N MET A 158 9.87 -12.58 -17.34
CA MET A 158 8.77 -11.93 -18.06
C MET A 158 8.57 -10.49 -17.60
N SER A 159 8.55 -10.24 -16.29
CA SER A 159 8.42 -8.88 -15.76
C SER A 159 9.57 -7.95 -16.17
N PHE A 160 10.78 -8.48 -16.38
CA PHE A 160 11.92 -7.72 -16.88
C PHE A 160 11.73 -7.39 -18.36
N LEU A 161 11.35 -8.37 -19.17
CA LEU A 161 11.13 -8.19 -20.60
C LEU A 161 9.98 -7.20 -20.87
N GLU A 162 8.88 -7.31 -20.13
CA GLU A 162 7.75 -6.38 -20.21
C GLU A 162 8.16 -4.95 -19.84
N LYS A 163 8.95 -4.77 -18.78
CA LYS A 163 9.45 -3.44 -18.37
C LYS A 163 10.41 -2.83 -19.39
N ALA A 164 11.26 -3.64 -20.02
CA ALA A 164 12.15 -3.18 -21.08
C ALA A 164 11.38 -2.81 -22.35
N ALA A 165 10.34 -3.57 -22.68
CA ALA A 165 9.47 -3.38 -23.83
C ALA A 165 8.40 -2.28 -23.62
N ALA A 166 8.23 -1.77 -22.39
CA ALA A 166 7.19 -0.80 -22.07
C ALA A 166 7.48 0.57 -22.71
N PRO A 167 6.45 1.26 -23.24
CA PRO A 167 6.60 2.61 -23.77
C PRO A 167 7.00 3.59 -22.67
N LYS A 168 7.64 4.69 -23.05
CA LYS A 168 7.90 5.80 -22.14
C LYS A 168 6.60 6.52 -21.83
N VAL A 169 6.37 6.78 -20.54
CA VAL A 169 5.17 7.46 -20.04
C VAL A 169 5.58 8.71 -19.29
N TRP A 170 4.99 9.84 -19.65
CA TRP A 170 5.07 11.07 -18.87
C TRP A 170 3.74 11.80 -18.90
N GLN A 171 3.50 12.59 -17.86
CA GLN A 171 2.36 13.47 -17.79
C GLN A 171 2.71 14.77 -18.51
N ALA A 172 1.93 15.10 -19.55
CA ALA A 172 2.04 16.39 -20.21
C ALA A 172 1.53 17.51 -19.28
N HIS A 173 1.84 18.77 -19.62
CA HIS A 173 1.34 19.94 -18.89
C HIS A 173 -0.19 19.97 -18.77
N ASP A 174 -0.89 19.37 -19.74
CA ASP A 174 -2.35 19.25 -19.77
C ASP A 174 -2.90 18.16 -18.82
N GLY A 175 -2.05 17.54 -17.99
CA GLY A 175 -2.42 16.47 -17.07
C GLY A 175 -2.63 15.10 -17.74
N LYS A 176 -2.59 15.03 -19.08
CA LYS A 176 -2.76 13.79 -19.85
C LYS A 176 -1.47 12.95 -19.89
N LEU A 177 -1.62 11.63 -19.74
CA LEU A 177 -0.52 10.68 -19.90
C LEU A 177 -0.23 10.46 -21.39
N THR A 178 1.01 10.73 -21.80
CA THR A 178 1.49 10.49 -23.17
C THR A 178 2.37 9.23 -23.20
N TYR A 179 2.16 8.38 -24.20
CA TYR A 179 2.92 7.15 -24.42
C TYR A 179 3.78 7.31 -25.66
N MET A 180 5.09 7.04 -25.55
CA MET A 180 6.01 7.09 -26.67
C MET A 180 6.81 5.81 -26.78
N ASP A 181 6.76 5.21 -27.97
CA ASP A 181 7.71 4.18 -28.37
C ASP A 181 8.93 4.83 -29.02
N THR A 182 10.10 4.41 -28.57
CA THR A 182 11.40 4.75 -29.16
C THR A 182 11.89 3.57 -29.99
N PRO A 183 12.85 3.76 -30.90
CA PRO A 183 13.49 2.64 -31.59
C PRO A 183 14.03 1.58 -30.62
N PHE A 184 14.52 1.99 -29.44
CA PHE A 184 15.01 1.08 -28.41
C PHE A 184 13.90 0.28 -27.72
N THR A 185 12.73 0.87 -27.45
CA THR A 185 11.60 0.14 -26.87
C THR A 185 10.95 -0.79 -27.90
N ILE A 186 10.94 -0.41 -29.18
CA ILE A 186 10.51 -1.29 -30.29
C ILE A 186 11.42 -2.50 -30.38
N ARG A 187 12.75 -2.29 -30.40
CA ARG A 187 13.72 -3.39 -30.37
C ARG A 187 13.54 -4.30 -29.15
N ALA A 188 13.28 -3.73 -27.97
CA ALA A 188 13.02 -4.52 -26.77
C ALA A 188 11.72 -5.35 -26.87
N LYS A 189 10.68 -4.85 -27.57
CA LYS A 189 9.45 -5.62 -27.89
C LYS A 189 9.78 -6.80 -28.80
N GLU A 190 10.51 -6.57 -29.89
CA GLU A 190 10.94 -7.64 -30.81
C GLU A 190 11.70 -8.76 -30.07
N LEU A 191 12.68 -8.39 -29.26
CA LEU A 191 13.48 -9.34 -28.47
C LEU A 191 12.65 -10.13 -27.46
N ARG A 192 11.68 -9.49 -26.81
CA ARG A 192 10.71 -10.15 -25.93
C ARG A 192 9.85 -11.15 -26.71
N ASP A 193 9.35 -10.75 -27.86
CA ASP A 193 8.44 -11.57 -28.65
C ASP A 193 9.16 -12.81 -29.18
N ILE A 194 10.41 -12.67 -29.65
CA ILE A 194 11.29 -13.80 -30.00
C ILE A 194 11.52 -14.70 -28.78
N TYR A 195 11.80 -14.14 -27.60
CA TYR A 195 12.00 -14.94 -26.38
C TYR A 195 10.75 -15.74 -26.02
N ASN A 196 9.56 -15.17 -26.20
CA ASN A 196 8.29 -15.86 -25.99
C ASN A 196 8.13 -17.00 -26.99
N SER A 197 8.36 -16.75 -28.28
CA SER A 197 8.28 -17.74 -29.35
C SER A 197 9.21 -18.93 -29.13
N ILE A 198 10.44 -18.70 -28.66
CA ILE A 198 11.38 -19.80 -28.36
C ILE A 198 10.90 -20.65 -27.17
N ASN A 199 10.16 -20.06 -26.22
CA ASN A 199 9.63 -20.76 -25.05
C ASN A 199 8.22 -21.34 -25.26
N MET A 200 7.59 -21.09 -26.42
CA MET A 200 6.30 -21.68 -26.74
C MET A 200 6.41 -23.21 -26.77
N LYS A 201 5.43 -23.87 -26.16
CA LYS A 201 5.30 -25.33 -26.15
C LYS A 201 4.36 -25.74 -27.29
N TYR A 202 4.52 -26.96 -27.78
CA TYR A 202 3.63 -27.58 -28.78
C TYR A 202 3.67 -26.86 -30.14
N LEU A 203 4.86 -26.47 -30.58
CA LEU A 203 5.09 -26.01 -31.94
C LEU A 203 5.20 -27.21 -32.88
N THR A 204 4.72 -27.06 -34.11
CA THR A 204 5.06 -27.98 -35.20
C THR A 204 6.55 -27.86 -35.54
N GLN A 205 7.10 -28.84 -36.26
CA GLN A 205 8.52 -28.80 -36.66
C GLN A 205 8.82 -27.58 -37.52
N ASP A 206 7.95 -27.26 -38.47
CA ASP A 206 8.11 -26.11 -39.38
C ASP A 206 8.04 -24.78 -38.62
N GLU A 207 7.02 -24.60 -37.77
CA GLU A 207 6.91 -23.39 -36.92
C GLU A 207 8.14 -23.23 -36.00
N ARG A 208 8.69 -24.33 -35.48
CA ARG A 208 9.90 -24.28 -34.66
C ARG A 208 11.12 -23.85 -35.47
N LEU A 209 11.27 -24.35 -36.70
CA LEU A 209 12.35 -23.98 -37.60
C LEU A 209 12.26 -22.49 -37.97
N ASP A 210 11.06 -21.97 -38.22
CA ASP A 210 10.83 -20.54 -38.49
C ASP A 210 11.22 -19.65 -37.30
N VAL A 211 10.88 -20.06 -36.08
CA VAL A 211 11.30 -19.36 -34.85
C VAL A 211 12.82 -19.37 -34.70
N LEU A 212 13.46 -20.52 -34.95
CA LEU A 212 14.92 -20.65 -34.91
C LEU A 212 15.61 -19.79 -35.97
N LEU A 213 15.04 -19.70 -37.17
CA LEU A 213 15.53 -18.84 -38.25
C LEU A 213 15.43 -17.36 -37.88
N THR A 214 14.29 -16.94 -37.33
CA THR A 214 14.08 -15.57 -36.82
C THR A 214 15.13 -15.22 -35.76
N LEU A 215 15.34 -16.13 -34.80
CA LEU A 215 16.37 -15.96 -33.77
C LEU A 215 17.76 -15.85 -34.40
N LYS A 216 18.10 -16.72 -35.35
CA LYS A 216 19.40 -16.70 -36.04
C LYS A 216 19.64 -15.37 -36.74
N HIS A 217 18.65 -14.82 -37.43
CA HIS A 217 18.76 -13.52 -38.10
C HIS A 217 19.00 -12.37 -37.11
N THR A 218 18.26 -12.32 -36.01
CA THR A 218 18.42 -11.24 -35.01
C THR A 218 19.75 -11.28 -34.26
N VAL A 219 20.30 -12.47 -34.02
CA VAL A 219 21.58 -12.67 -33.31
C VAL A 219 22.77 -12.40 -34.24
N LYS A 220 22.62 -12.61 -35.56
CA LYS A 220 23.64 -12.36 -36.58
C LYS A 220 23.99 -10.87 -36.76
N GLU A 221 23.16 -9.96 -36.24
CA GLU A 221 23.45 -8.52 -36.28
C GLU A 221 24.74 -8.14 -35.53
N HIS A 222 25.21 -8.99 -34.63
CA HIS A 222 26.43 -8.75 -33.85
C HIS A 222 27.35 -9.98 -33.84
N ASP A 223 28.63 -9.75 -34.12
CA ASP A 223 29.65 -10.81 -34.09
C ASP A 223 30.41 -10.80 -32.75
N CYS A 224 30.05 -11.72 -31.86
CA CYS A 224 30.78 -11.97 -30.62
C CYS A 224 30.67 -13.43 -30.18
N LYS A 225 31.47 -13.83 -29.19
CA LYS A 225 31.48 -15.21 -28.69
C LYS A 225 30.10 -15.71 -28.26
N LEU A 226 29.29 -14.85 -27.63
CA LEU A 226 27.94 -15.19 -27.19
C LEU A 226 27.01 -15.48 -28.38
N THR A 227 27.08 -14.67 -29.44
CA THR A 227 26.21 -14.82 -30.62
C THR A 227 26.63 -16.05 -31.44
N GLN A 228 27.93 -16.32 -31.55
CA GLN A 228 28.46 -17.56 -32.14
C GLN A 228 27.96 -18.82 -31.41
N GLU A 229 28.04 -18.85 -30.08
CA GLU A 229 27.58 -19.99 -29.29
C GLU A 229 26.06 -20.20 -29.42
N ILE A 230 25.28 -19.11 -29.52
CA ILE A 230 23.84 -19.20 -29.79
C ILE A 230 23.60 -19.78 -31.20
N MET A 231 24.31 -19.30 -32.23
CA MET A 231 24.17 -19.79 -33.60
C MET A 231 24.50 -21.28 -33.73
N GLU A 232 25.59 -21.76 -33.13
CA GLU A 232 25.96 -23.18 -33.13
C GLU A 232 24.87 -24.06 -32.50
N LEU A 233 24.25 -23.61 -31.41
CA LEU A 233 23.19 -24.36 -30.75
C LEU A 233 21.89 -24.34 -31.54
N ILE A 234 21.58 -23.25 -32.23
CA ILE A 234 20.43 -23.16 -33.15
C ILE A 234 20.60 -24.14 -34.30
N ASP A 235 21.76 -24.13 -34.96
CA ASP A 235 22.04 -25.02 -36.09
C ASP A 235 21.99 -26.49 -35.66
N ARG A 236 22.53 -26.79 -34.46
CA ARG A 236 22.40 -28.12 -33.86
C ARG A 236 20.95 -28.50 -33.53
N GLU A 237 20.11 -27.58 -33.05
CA GLU A 237 18.69 -27.88 -32.80
C GLU A 237 17.97 -28.17 -34.12
N ALA A 238 18.19 -27.34 -35.15
CA ALA A 238 17.61 -27.52 -36.47
C ALA A 238 17.99 -28.87 -37.09
N ASP A 239 19.29 -29.23 -37.06
CA ASP A 239 19.77 -30.52 -37.57
C ASP A 239 19.12 -31.72 -36.86
N LEU A 240 18.98 -31.66 -35.52
CA LEU A 240 18.38 -32.73 -34.75
C LEU A 240 16.87 -32.83 -34.99
N LEU A 241 16.18 -31.69 -35.20
CA LEU A 241 14.77 -31.66 -35.58
C LEU A 241 14.55 -32.26 -36.95
N MET A 242 15.37 -31.89 -37.95
CA MET A 242 15.31 -32.44 -39.31
C MET A 242 15.57 -33.96 -39.35
N ARG A 243 16.34 -34.48 -38.39
CA ARG A 243 16.59 -35.93 -38.22
C ARG A 243 15.48 -36.65 -37.44
N GLY A 244 14.41 -35.98 -37.04
CA GLY A 244 13.27 -36.58 -36.34
C GLY A 244 13.56 -36.96 -34.88
N VAL A 245 14.52 -36.31 -34.21
CA VAL A 245 14.80 -36.57 -32.80
C VAL A 245 13.61 -36.14 -31.93
N LYS A 246 13.24 -36.99 -30.95
CA LYS A 246 12.13 -36.72 -30.02
C LYS A 246 12.37 -35.44 -29.22
N GLU A 247 11.33 -34.62 -29.08
CA GLU A 247 11.39 -33.33 -28.38
C GLU A 247 11.86 -33.43 -26.91
N SER A 248 11.53 -34.53 -26.23
CA SER A 248 11.96 -34.79 -24.84
C SER A 248 13.49 -34.71 -24.69
N ASN A 249 14.23 -35.13 -25.71
CA ASN A 249 15.68 -35.18 -25.71
C ASN A 249 16.31 -33.81 -26.02
N LEU A 250 15.52 -32.88 -26.58
CA LEU A 250 15.94 -31.52 -26.91
C LEU A 250 15.72 -30.53 -25.77
N THR A 251 15.10 -30.95 -24.66
CA THR A 251 14.76 -30.08 -23.52
C THR A 251 15.98 -29.32 -22.95
N GLY A 252 17.13 -30.00 -22.80
CA GLY A 252 18.37 -29.38 -22.34
C GLY A 252 18.95 -28.36 -23.33
N LEU A 253 18.93 -28.69 -24.63
CA LEU A 253 19.40 -27.82 -25.70
C LEU A 253 18.54 -26.55 -25.79
N ARG A 254 17.21 -26.71 -25.83
CA ARG A 254 16.24 -25.60 -25.83
C ARG A 254 16.43 -24.68 -24.62
N LYS A 255 16.60 -25.24 -23.40
CA LYS A 255 16.89 -24.46 -22.19
C LYS A 255 18.18 -23.66 -22.29
N ARG A 256 19.24 -24.23 -22.90
CA ARG A 256 20.52 -23.54 -23.09
C ARG A 256 20.38 -22.38 -24.08
N ILE A 257 19.72 -22.59 -25.22
CA ILE A 257 19.42 -21.53 -26.21
C ILE A 257 18.64 -20.40 -25.54
N CYS A 258 17.54 -20.70 -24.82
CA CYS A 258 16.77 -19.69 -24.11
C CYS A 258 17.60 -18.92 -23.07
N THR A 259 18.50 -19.60 -22.37
CA THR A 259 19.33 -18.98 -21.32
C THR A 259 20.38 -18.04 -21.91
N LEU A 260 21.05 -18.46 -23.00
CA LEU A 260 22.03 -17.61 -23.70
C LEU A 260 21.34 -16.45 -24.40
N PHE A 261 20.18 -16.67 -25.02
CA PHE A 261 19.41 -15.58 -25.60
C PHE A 261 18.93 -14.59 -24.54
N LEU A 262 18.53 -15.05 -23.35
CA LEU A 262 18.22 -14.14 -22.24
C LEU A 262 19.45 -13.31 -21.81
N GLN A 263 20.65 -13.89 -21.84
CA GLN A 263 21.90 -13.16 -21.58
C GLN A 263 22.14 -12.09 -22.67
N TYR A 264 21.90 -12.44 -23.93
CA TYR A 264 21.94 -11.49 -25.05
C TYR A 264 20.98 -10.31 -24.82
N ILE A 265 19.70 -10.57 -24.51
CA ILE A 265 18.70 -9.52 -24.23
C ILE A 265 19.08 -8.64 -23.03
N LYS A 266 19.78 -9.17 -22.03
CA LYS A 266 20.21 -8.40 -20.84
C LYS A 266 21.45 -7.55 -21.09
N THR A 267 22.13 -7.73 -22.21
CA THR A 267 23.37 -7.00 -22.50
C THR A 267 23.02 -5.66 -23.17
N PRO A 268 23.41 -4.51 -22.59
CA PRO A 268 23.01 -3.20 -23.09
C PRO A 268 23.44 -2.86 -24.51
N THR A 269 24.51 -3.50 -25.00
CA THR A 269 24.98 -3.36 -26.38
C THR A 269 23.95 -3.85 -27.39
N PHE A 270 23.16 -4.87 -27.04
CA PHE A 270 22.15 -5.49 -27.91
C PHE A 270 20.73 -5.00 -27.59
N ASN A 271 20.51 -4.61 -26.33
CA ASN A 271 19.25 -4.04 -25.87
C ASN A 271 19.52 -2.81 -24.98
N PRO A 272 19.50 -1.59 -25.56
CA PRO A 272 19.77 -0.38 -24.81
C PRO A 272 18.80 -0.13 -23.64
N GLU A 273 17.55 -0.59 -23.73
CA GLU A 273 16.58 -0.45 -22.63
C GLU A 273 16.91 -1.35 -21.42
N ALA A 274 17.69 -2.42 -21.61
CA ALA A 274 18.13 -3.28 -20.51
C ALA A 274 19.02 -2.53 -19.50
N ALA A 275 19.79 -1.53 -19.96
CA ALA A 275 20.73 -0.76 -19.13
C ALA A 275 20.06 -0.16 -17.88
N LYS A 276 18.81 0.31 -18.01
CA LYS A 276 18.03 0.95 -16.93
C LYS A 276 17.71 0.00 -15.79
N PHE A 277 17.69 -1.29 -16.05
CA PHE A 277 17.28 -2.33 -15.11
C PHE A 277 18.46 -3.17 -14.61
N LEU A 278 19.68 -2.87 -15.07
CA LEU A 278 20.89 -3.46 -14.52
C LEU A 278 21.23 -2.80 -13.18
N LYS A 279 21.71 -3.63 -12.24
CA LYS A 279 22.04 -3.16 -10.88
C LYS A 279 23.28 -2.29 -10.81
N VAL A 280 24.15 -2.38 -11.81
CA VAL A 280 25.42 -1.65 -11.86
C VAL A 280 25.29 -0.59 -12.95
N PRO A 281 25.31 0.70 -12.59
CA PRO A 281 25.42 1.79 -13.56
C PRO A 281 26.66 1.60 -14.44
N GLN A 282 26.54 1.84 -15.75
CA GLN A 282 27.69 1.73 -16.66
C GLN A 282 28.66 2.92 -16.53
N ASP A 283 28.18 4.06 -16.04
CA ASP A 283 29.01 5.26 -15.85
C ASP A 283 29.85 5.19 -14.57
N SER A 284 31.17 5.26 -14.76
CA SER A 284 32.17 5.16 -13.68
C SER A 284 32.14 6.34 -12.69
N GLU A 285 31.74 7.53 -13.13
CA GLU A 285 31.62 8.72 -12.27
C GLU A 285 30.36 8.70 -11.40
N ALA A 286 29.26 8.14 -11.91
CA ALA A 286 28.01 7.99 -11.15
C ALA A 286 28.18 7.06 -9.94
N LEU A 287 29.09 6.08 -10.04
CA LEU A 287 29.46 5.20 -8.94
C LEU A 287 30.13 5.96 -7.78
N ARG A 288 30.94 6.98 -8.04
CA ARG A 288 31.82 7.57 -7.01
C ARG A 288 31.10 8.40 -5.93
N LYS A 289 29.90 8.91 -6.20
CA LYS A 289 29.27 9.94 -5.33
C LYS A 289 28.34 9.41 -4.23
N ASN A 290 27.96 8.13 -4.22
CA ASN A 290 26.92 7.62 -3.32
C ASN A 290 27.15 6.19 -2.81
N ILE A 291 28.41 5.77 -2.69
CA ILE A 291 28.77 4.41 -2.24
C ILE A 291 29.18 4.43 -0.76
N ASN A 292 28.64 3.47 -0.01
CA ASN A 292 29.02 3.21 1.38
C ASN A 292 29.59 1.80 1.53
N TYR A 293 30.45 1.63 2.54
CA TYR A 293 31.04 0.35 2.88
C TYR A 293 30.17 -0.41 3.89
N CYS A 294 29.85 -1.67 3.58
CA CYS A 294 29.19 -2.56 4.52
C CYS A 294 30.19 -3.35 5.36
N HIS A 295 30.14 -3.18 6.68
CA HIS A 295 31.05 -3.84 7.63
C HIS A 295 30.84 -5.36 7.74
N SER A 296 29.69 -5.88 7.33
CA SER A 296 29.37 -7.31 7.47
C SER A 296 29.74 -8.15 6.25
N CYS A 297 29.55 -7.63 5.04
CA CYS A 297 29.87 -8.37 3.80
C CYS A 297 31.11 -7.85 3.07
N GLY A 298 31.72 -6.74 3.53
CA GLY A 298 32.89 -6.14 2.90
C GLY A 298 32.61 -5.51 1.52
N CYS A 299 31.35 -5.35 1.13
CA CYS A 299 30.99 -4.82 -0.18
C CYS A 299 30.73 -3.31 -0.13
N TYR A 300 31.16 -2.63 -1.20
CA TYR A 300 30.81 -1.26 -1.52
C TYR A 300 29.48 -1.23 -2.25
N LEU A 301 28.47 -0.59 -1.64
CA LEU A 301 27.10 -0.58 -2.15
C LEU A 301 26.54 0.85 -2.19
N PRO A 302 25.56 1.15 -3.07
CA PRO A 302 24.89 2.44 -3.08
C PRO A 302 24.18 2.74 -1.76
N SER A 303 24.00 4.01 -1.43
CA SER A 303 23.29 4.46 -0.22
C SER A 303 21.86 3.91 -0.10
N THR A 304 21.20 3.63 -1.23
CA THR A 304 19.87 3.01 -1.28
C THR A 304 19.83 1.58 -0.72
N ASP A 305 20.96 0.88 -0.71
CA ASP A 305 21.09 -0.49 -0.20
C ASP A 305 21.37 -0.55 1.30
N PHE A 306 21.34 0.58 2.00
CA PHE A 306 21.45 0.66 3.45
C PHE A 306 20.13 1.10 4.08
N PHE A 307 19.97 0.75 5.36
CA PHE A 307 18.95 1.33 6.22
C PHE A 307 19.61 2.51 6.93
N ILE A 308 19.38 3.71 6.41
CA ILE A 308 19.82 4.92 7.11
C ILE A 308 18.79 5.15 8.20
N THR A 309 19.02 4.59 9.38
CA THR A 309 18.15 4.86 10.53
C THR A 309 18.40 6.27 11.00
N THR A 310 17.34 6.92 11.48
CA THR A 310 17.37 8.29 12.01
C THR A 310 18.54 8.54 12.97
N ASN A 311 18.92 7.52 13.75
CA ASN A 311 19.88 7.63 14.84
C ASN A 311 21.31 7.25 14.46
N SER A 312 21.50 6.61 13.31
CA SER A 312 22.83 6.19 12.85
C SER A 312 23.63 7.36 12.26
N ARG A 313 24.93 7.44 12.59
CA ARG A 313 25.87 8.39 11.92
C ARG A 313 26.50 7.81 10.67
N ASN A 314 26.57 6.49 10.59
CA ASN A 314 27.20 5.74 9.51
C ASN A 314 26.15 4.80 8.91
N ALA A 315 26.23 4.53 7.61
CA ALA A 315 25.32 3.62 6.91
C ALA A 315 25.29 2.19 7.51
N GLY A 316 26.33 1.80 8.25
CA GLY A 316 26.33 0.57 9.06
C GLY A 316 26.36 -0.70 8.21
N ARG A 317 25.28 -1.49 8.31
CA ARG A 317 25.11 -2.78 7.61
C ARG A 317 24.15 -2.61 6.44
N CYS A 318 24.43 -3.26 5.32
CA CYS A 318 23.53 -3.21 4.16
C CYS A 318 22.24 -4.01 4.42
N ARG A 319 21.18 -3.67 3.69
CA ARG A 319 19.85 -4.30 3.77
C ARG A 319 19.92 -5.82 3.63
N ARG A 320 20.83 -6.34 2.80
CA ARG A 320 21.03 -7.77 2.62
C ARG A 320 21.57 -8.43 3.88
N CYS A 321 22.62 -7.86 4.49
CA CYS A 321 23.22 -8.40 5.70
C CYS A 321 22.24 -8.34 6.88
N GLN A 322 21.51 -7.23 7.03
CA GLN A 322 20.51 -7.12 8.08
C GLN A 322 19.37 -8.12 7.90
N ARG A 323 18.93 -8.37 6.66
CA ARG A 323 17.92 -9.42 6.42
C ARG A 323 18.45 -10.82 6.75
N ILE A 324 19.68 -11.14 6.37
CA ILE A 324 20.30 -12.44 6.70
C ILE A 324 20.44 -12.60 8.21
N GLU A 325 20.84 -11.54 8.91
CA GLU A 325 20.92 -11.55 10.37
C GLU A 325 19.55 -11.73 11.02
N ASN A 326 18.52 -11.06 10.51
CA ASN A 326 17.16 -11.29 10.98
C ASN A 326 16.72 -12.74 10.71
N GLU A 327 16.87 -13.24 9.48
CA GLU A 327 16.57 -14.65 9.11
C GLU A 327 17.31 -15.65 10.03
N GLY A 328 18.54 -15.34 10.45
CA GLY A 328 19.40 -16.22 11.24
C GLY A 328 19.34 -16.06 12.76
N ARG A 329 18.90 -14.92 13.30
CA ARG A 329 18.94 -14.63 14.75
C ARG A 329 17.58 -14.28 15.33
N GLN A 330 16.98 -13.19 14.85
CA GLN A 330 15.80 -12.59 15.50
C GLN A 330 14.49 -13.15 14.93
N ARG A 331 14.49 -13.49 13.63
CA ARG A 331 13.35 -14.00 12.84
C ARG A 331 12.09 -13.15 13.08
N GLU A 332 12.27 -11.84 13.05
CA GLU A 332 11.19 -10.90 13.29
C GLU A 332 10.46 -10.59 11.98
N ASP A 333 9.14 -10.56 12.06
CA ASP A 333 8.27 -10.21 10.95
C ASP A 333 8.07 -8.68 10.92
N HIS A 334 8.46 -8.06 9.81
CA HIS A 334 8.33 -6.60 9.61
C HIS A 334 7.15 -6.24 8.68
N THR A 335 6.40 -7.24 8.21
CA THR A 335 5.38 -7.05 7.17
C THR A 335 4.24 -6.14 7.61
N TYR A 336 3.81 -6.22 8.86
CA TYR A 336 2.72 -5.39 9.38
C TYR A 336 3.15 -3.91 9.54
N TYR A 337 4.37 -3.65 10.01
CA TYR A 337 4.92 -2.29 10.03
C TYR A 337 5.05 -1.69 8.64
N ARG A 338 5.42 -2.51 7.65
CA ARG A 338 5.46 -2.07 6.26
C ARG A 338 4.08 -1.69 5.71
N VAL A 339 3.03 -2.42 6.08
CA VAL A 339 1.65 -2.09 5.71
C VAL A 339 1.20 -0.81 6.41
N MET A 340 1.47 -0.69 7.70
CA MET A 340 1.14 0.50 8.50
C MET A 340 1.85 1.75 7.96
N LEU A 341 3.13 1.65 7.60
CA LEU A 341 3.91 2.76 7.02
C LEU A 341 3.34 3.20 5.66
N LYS A 342 2.92 2.24 4.82
CA LYS A 342 2.26 2.57 3.54
C LYS A 342 0.91 3.24 3.75
N ALA A 343 0.14 2.81 4.75
CA ALA A 343 -1.13 3.44 5.08
C ALA A 343 -0.91 4.88 5.57
N LEU A 344 0.11 5.08 6.42
CA LEU A 344 0.56 6.39 6.89
C LEU A 344 0.98 7.32 5.73
N HIS A 345 1.80 6.84 4.78
CA HIS A 345 2.20 7.62 3.60
C HIS A 345 0.99 8.04 2.77
N LYS A 346 0.04 7.14 2.54
CA LYS A 346 -1.19 7.46 1.80
C LYS A 346 -2.08 8.46 2.53
N SER A 347 -2.17 8.38 3.86
CA SER A 347 -2.98 9.32 4.62
C SER A 347 -2.38 10.73 4.64
N GLU A 348 -1.05 10.83 4.68
CA GLU A 348 -0.36 12.12 4.64
C GLU A 348 -0.38 12.74 3.24
N GLU A 349 -0.21 11.93 2.19
CA GLU A 349 -0.32 12.39 0.80
C GLU A 349 -1.71 12.98 0.49
N ALA A 350 -2.76 12.42 1.09
CA ALA A 350 -4.13 12.92 0.95
C ALA A 350 -4.37 14.30 1.59
N MET A 351 -3.52 14.72 2.54
CA MET A 351 -3.65 16.02 3.21
C MET A 351 -3.03 17.17 2.39
N GLN A 352 -2.10 16.87 1.46
CA GLN A 352 -1.44 17.87 0.59
C GLN A 352 -0.70 19.01 1.34
N ASP A 353 -0.18 18.72 2.55
CA ASP A 353 0.49 19.70 3.42
C ASP A 353 2.03 19.77 3.24
N ASP A 354 2.59 19.22 2.15
CA ASP A 354 4.05 19.09 1.91
C ASP A 354 4.85 18.46 3.08
N SER A 355 4.21 17.59 3.86
CA SER A 355 4.82 16.94 5.02
C SER A 355 5.95 16.00 4.58
N THR A 356 7.19 16.29 4.99
CA THR A 356 8.37 15.51 4.58
C THR A 356 8.81 14.46 5.61
N LEU A 357 8.46 14.65 6.89
CA LEU A 357 8.97 13.84 8.01
C LEU A 357 8.54 12.37 7.92
N CYS A 358 7.30 12.13 7.51
CA CYS A 358 6.72 10.80 7.37
C CYS A 358 7.49 9.90 6.39
N TYR A 359 8.06 10.49 5.33
CA TYR A 359 8.80 9.76 4.29
C TYR A 359 10.24 9.41 4.67
N LEU A 360 10.78 10.01 5.73
CA LEU A 360 12.11 9.70 6.24
C LEU A 360 12.14 8.44 7.10
N LEU A 361 11.00 8.03 7.65
CA LEU A 361 10.91 6.86 8.51
C LEU A 361 11.02 5.55 7.75
N GLN A 362 11.67 4.58 8.38
CA GLN A 362 11.80 3.21 7.88
C GLN A 362 11.01 2.22 8.74
N GLU A 363 10.90 0.97 8.27
CA GLU A 363 10.13 -0.10 8.91
C GLU A 363 10.57 -0.36 10.37
N ASN A 364 11.88 -0.32 10.65
CA ASN A 364 12.43 -0.48 12.00
C ASN A 364 12.13 0.71 12.92
N ASP A 365 12.11 1.93 12.38
CA ASP A 365 11.79 3.13 13.14
C ASP A 365 10.31 3.09 13.56
N LEU A 366 9.43 2.70 12.64
CA LEU A 366 8.00 2.52 12.93
C LEU A 366 7.77 1.41 13.96
N ARG A 367 8.51 0.31 13.85
CA ARG A 367 8.48 -0.76 14.84
C ARG A 367 8.79 -0.27 16.23
N TYR A 368 9.90 0.45 16.41
CA TYR A 368 10.26 1.02 17.71
C TYR A 368 9.17 1.97 18.24
N LEU A 369 8.57 2.78 17.36
CA LEU A 369 7.46 3.65 17.72
C LEU A 369 6.25 2.85 18.24
N VAL A 370 5.88 1.76 17.59
CA VAL A 370 4.72 0.95 17.99
C VAL A 370 5.02 0.08 19.22
N GLU A 371 6.15 -0.64 19.25
CA GLU A 371 6.50 -1.58 20.33
C GLU A 371 6.94 -0.85 21.60
N ASN A 372 7.91 0.07 21.50
CA ASN A 372 8.55 0.65 22.66
C ASN A 372 7.82 1.90 23.16
N ILE A 373 7.34 2.75 22.25
CA ILE A 373 6.66 3.99 22.64
C ILE A 373 5.19 3.70 22.92
N TRP A 374 4.46 3.07 21.99
CA TRP A 374 3.03 2.80 22.14
C TRP A 374 2.67 1.44 22.73
N SER A 375 3.64 0.58 23.04
CA SER A 375 3.43 -0.70 23.74
C SER A 375 2.51 -1.69 22.99
N ASN A 376 2.51 -1.66 21.65
CA ASN A 376 1.72 -2.53 20.77
C ASN A 376 0.20 -2.48 21.00
N GLN A 377 -0.32 -1.37 21.54
CA GLN A 377 -1.73 -1.24 21.88
C GLN A 377 -2.29 0.11 21.50
N SER A 378 -3.59 0.15 21.16
CA SER A 378 -4.30 1.42 21.04
C SER A 378 -4.31 2.14 22.39
N VAL A 379 -4.12 3.45 22.37
CA VAL A 379 -4.03 4.22 23.63
C VAL A 379 -5.39 4.33 24.32
N LEU A 380 -6.48 4.22 23.57
CA LEU A 380 -7.86 4.36 24.07
C LEU A 380 -8.45 3.01 24.51
N SER A 381 -8.61 2.05 23.60
CA SER A 381 -9.23 0.74 23.89
C SER A 381 -8.26 -0.33 24.41
N ALA A 382 -6.95 -0.08 24.44
CA ALA A 382 -5.93 -1.10 24.71
C ALA A 382 -5.98 -2.32 23.76
N TRP A 383 -6.53 -2.11 22.55
CA TRP A 383 -6.61 -3.13 21.50
C TRP A 383 -5.21 -3.45 20.98
N ASN A 384 -4.90 -4.73 20.80
CA ASN A 384 -3.54 -5.21 20.56
C ASN A 384 -3.34 -5.91 19.21
N ASP A 385 -4.35 -5.97 18.34
CA ASP A 385 -4.18 -6.56 17.00
C ASP A 385 -3.41 -5.56 16.11
N PRO A 386 -2.14 -5.83 15.71
CA PRO A 386 -1.30 -4.85 15.02
C PRO A 386 -1.84 -4.36 13.67
N TYR A 387 -2.78 -5.09 13.10
CA TYR A 387 -3.33 -4.81 11.77
C TYR A 387 -4.55 -3.90 11.79
N ASP A 388 -5.23 -3.80 12.93
CA ASP A 388 -6.35 -2.87 13.12
C ASP A 388 -5.85 -1.50 13.63
N LEU A 389 -4.57 -1.43 13.99
CA LEU A 389 -3.91 -0.24 14.52
C LEU A 389 -3.40 0.67 13.39
N VAL A 390 -3.57 1.97 13.59
CA VAL A 390 -3.13 3.03 12.69
C VAL A 390 -2.48 4.14 13.49
N LEU A 391 -1.40 4.69 12.95
CA LEU A 391 -0.81 5.91 13.45
C LEU A 391 -1.45 7.11 12.73
N CYS A 392 -2.04 8.03 13.49
CA CYS A 392 -2.58 9.28 12.96
C CYS A 392 -1.94 10.48 13.65
N ARG A 393 -2.15 11.69 13.09
CA ARG A 393 -1.71 12.95 13.70
C ARG A 393 -2.45 13.16 15.02
N TRP A 394 -1.72 13.47 16.09
CA TRP A 394 -2.32 13.88 17.36
C TRP A 394 -2.94 15.28 17.24
N ASN A 395 -2.15 16.28 16.86
CA ASN A 395 -2.63 17.60 16.49
C ASN A 395 -2.76 17.70 14.97
N LYS A 396 -3.98 18.00 14.50
CA LYS A 396 -4.33 18.08 13.07
C LYS A 396 -3.61 19.21 12.35
N HIS A 397 -3.34 20.31 13.05
CA HIS A 397 -2.76 21.52 12.48
C HIS A 397 -1.24 21.43 12.33
N GLN A 398 -0.61 20.38 12.86
CA GLN A 398 0.82 20.16 12.75
C GLN A 398 1.08 18.96 11.84
N GLU A 399 2.21 19.00 11.13
CA GLU A 399 2.63 17.88 10.30
C GLU A 399 2.81 16.61 11.14
N TRP A 400 2.64 15.45 10.50
CA TRP A 400 2.87 14.20 11.19
C TRP A 400 4.34 14.05 11.57
N SER A 401 4.57 13.66 12.82
CA SER A 401 5.89 13.34 13.34
C SER A 401 5.77 12.29 14.45
N PRO A 402 6.85 11.59 14.83
CA PRO A 402 6.80 10.64 15.95
C PRO A 402 6.28 11.26 17.26
N TRP A 403 6.56 12.55 17.51
CA TRP A 403 6.06 13.33 18.66
C TRP A 403 4.77 14.11 18.39
N ASN A 404 4.13 13.92 17.25
CA ASN A 404 2.77 14.35 16.93
C ASN A 404 1.95 13.16 16.40
N SER A 405 2.21 11.97 16.93
CA SER A 405 1.55 10.74 16.50
C SER A 405 0.66 10.17 17.61
N ILE A 406 -0.36 9.41 17.27
CA ILE A 406 -1.10 8.59 18.23
C ILE A 406 -1.47 7.26 17.58
N LEU A 407 -1.34 6.17 18.34
CA LEU A 407 -1.67 4.82 17.88
C LEU A 407 -3.10 4.48 18.31
N LEU A 408 -3.99 4.32 17.33
CA LEU A 408 -5.43 4.11 17.54
C LEU A 408 -5.94 2.97 16.64
N THR A 409 -7.12 2.43 16.94
CA THR A 409 -7.82 1.59 15.94
C THR A 409 -8.35 2.43 14.79
N HIS A 410 -8.70 1.80 13.66
CA HIS A 410 -9.32 2.51 12.52
C HIS A 410 -10.53 3.35 12.93
N ASP A 411 -11.44 2.80 13.74
CA ASP A 411 -12.65 3.51 14.21
C ASP A 411 -12.30 4.68 15.14
N GLU A 412 -11.35 4.46 16.06
CA GLU A 412 -10.87 5.50 16.97
C GLU A 412 -10.17 6.63 16.21
N ALA A 413 -9.40 6.31 15.17
CA ALA A 413 -8.75 7.30 14.33
C ALA A 413 -9.76 8.15 13.56
N GLU A 414 -10.87 7.57 13.09
CA GLU A 414 -11.97 8.32 12.47
C GLU A 414 -12.70 9.21 13.48
N ALA A 415 -12.94 8.72 14.70
CA ALA A 415 -13.50 9.53 15.78
C ALA A 415 -12.57 10.71 16.13
N HIS A 416 -11.27 10.45 16.27
CA HIS A 416 -10.25 11.48 16.51
C HIS A 416 -10.23 12.53 15.39
N LYS A 417 -10.39 12.11 14.12
CA LYS A 417 -10.51 13.00 12.96
C LYS A 417 -11.75 13.91 13.01
N LYS A 418 -12.79 13.60 13.77
CA LYS A 418 -13.99 14.44 13.92
C LYS A 418 -13.89 15.47 15.05
N LEU A 419 -12.93 15.33 15.97
CA LEU A 419 -12.76 16.25 17.11
C LEU A 419 -12.27 17.65 16.66
N PHE A 420 -12.93 18.73 17.05
CA PHE A 420 -12.45 20.08 16.71
C PHE A 420 -11.26 20.51 17.57
N SER A 421 -11.30 20.22 18.87
CA SER A 421 -10.21 20.51 19.79
C SER A 421 -9.83 19.27 20.60
N LEU A 422 -8.55 19.18 20.97
CA LEU A 422 -8.03 18.08 21.78
C LEU A 422 -8.41 18.21 23.26
N GLU A 423 -8.55 19.44 23.75
CA GLU A 423 -8.87 19.74 25.16
C GLU A 423 -10.33 19.46 25.50
N GLU A 424 -11.25 19.65 24.55
CA GLU A 424 -12.66 19.26 24.74
C GLU A 424 -12.87 17.75 24.53
N GLY A 425 -12.05 17.12 23.68
CA GLY A 425 -12.18 15.70 23.33
C GLY A 425 -11.50 14.72 24.29
N TYR A 426 -10.41 15.13 24.95
CA TYR A 426 -9.61 14.27 25.83
C TYR A 426 -9.38 14.89 27.20
N GLY A 427 -9.44 14.06 28.25
CA GLY A 427 -9.14 14.50 29.61
C GLY A 427 -7.66 14.86 29.80
N HIS A 428 -7.38 15.83 30.67
CA HIS A 428 -6.03 16.36 30.92
C HIS A 428 -5.00 15.28 31.32
N VAL A 429 -5.40 14.28 32.11
CA VAL A 429 -4.52 13.15 32.50
C VAL A 429 -4.09 12.33 31.28
N PHE A 430 -5.01 12.12 30.34
CA PHE A 430 -4.75 11.39 29.10
C PHE A 430 -3.81 12.19 28.19
N ILE A 431 -4.08 13.48 28.03
CA ILE A 431 -3.19 14.39 27.27
C ILE A 431 -1.78 14.33 27.87
N HIS A 432 -1.65 14.41 29.20
CA HIS A 432 -0.35 14.32 29.86
C HIS A 432 0.36 12.99 29.56
N LYS A 433 -0.35 11.86 29.63
CA LYS A 433 0.21 10.54 29.26
C LYS A 433 0.71 10.51 27.81
N VAL A 434 -0.06 11.06 26.87
CA VAL A 434 0.31 11.15 25.46
C VAL A 434 1.54 12.04 25.28
N THR A 435 1.60 13.20 25.94
CA THR A 435 2.76 14.09 25.88
C THR A 435 4.04 13.45 26.44
N GLN A 436 3.94 12.62 27.50
CA GLN A 436 5.09 11.86 27.98
C GLN A 436 5.61 10.89 26.92
N LYS A 437 4.72 10.16 26.23
CA LYS A 437 5.10 9.28 25.11
C LYS A 437 5.73 10.06 23.96
N HIS A 438 5.21 11.25 23.63
CA HIS A 438 5.81 12.14 22.63
C HIS A 438 7.21 12.62 23.03
N ASN A 439 7.46 12.89 24.32
CA ASN A 439 8.79 13.26 24.79
C ASN A 439 9.79 12.10 24.63
N PHE A 440 9.38 10.86 24.92
CA PHE A 440 10.21 9.68 24.61
C PHE A 440 10.49 9.56 23.12
N ALA A 441 9.47 9.78 22.27
CA ALA A 441 9.63 9.81 20.82
C ALA A 441 10.62 10.88 20.37
N ARG A 442 10.53 12.10 20.91
CA ARG A 442 11.41 13.22 20.56
C ARG A 442 12.86 12.97 20.94
N ASN A 443 13.09 12.32 22.08
CA ASN A 443 14.44 11.94 22.51
C ASN A 443 15.03 10.88 21.57
N TYR A 444 14.25 9.84 21.24
CA TYR A 444 14.71 8.79 20.34
C TYR A 444 14.90 9.32 18.91
N PHE A 445 14.00 10.14 18.38
CA PHE A 445 14.03 10.65 17.00
C PHE A 445 14.62 12.06 16.87
N SER A 446 15.51 12.45 17.78
CA SER A 446 16.04 13.83 17.89
C SER A 446 16.71 14.37 16.61
N ARG A 447 17.18 13.50 15.71
CA ARG A 447 17.83 13.89 14.45
C ARG A 447 16.88 14.06 13.26
N LEU A 448 15.65 13.54 13.33
CA LEU A 448 14.68 13.65 12.23
C LEU A 448 14.46 15.10 11.75
N PRO A 449 14.30 16.10 12.64
CA PRO A 449 14.06 17.48 12.19
C PRO A 449 15.19 18.01 11.32
N SER A 450 16.44 17.80 11.72
CA SER A 450 17.62 18.24 10.97
C SER A 450 17.71 17.57 9.60
N MET A 451 17.38 16.29 9.51
CA MET A 451 17.33 15.56 8.24
C MET A 451 16.21 16.09 7.32
N ALA A 452 15.05 16.41 7.88
CA ALA A 452 13.93 16.97 7.12
C ALA A 452 14.25 18.36 6.57
N GLU A 453 14.88 19.23 7.35
CA GLU A 453 15.34 20.54 6.88
C GLU A 453 16.36 20.42 5.74
N ALA A 454 17.31 19.49 5.85
CA ALA A 454 18.27 19.23 4.78
C ALA A 454 17.58 18.74 3.50
N LEU A 455 16.57 17.87 3.64
CA LEU A 455 15.79 17.35 2.51
C LEU A 455 14.98 18.47 1.84
N ARG A 456 14.30 19.34 2.60
CA ARG A 456 13.58 20.50 2.05
C ARG A 456 14.50 21.43 1.25
N LYS A 457 15.66 21.78 1.81
CA LYS A 457 16.69 22.59 1.11
C LYS A 457 17.16 21.96 -0.20
N THR A 458 17.32 20.62 -0.24
CA THR A 458 17.70 19.94 -1.48
C THR A 458 16.60 19.96 -2.53
N ILE A 459 15.33 19.86 -2.13
CA ILE A 459 14.19 19.94 -3.04
C ILE A 459 14.10 21.35 -3.63
N GLU A 460 14.12 22.38 -2.79
CA GLU A 460 14.13 23.79 -3.21
C GLU A 460 15.26 24.09 -4.20
N SER A 461 16.46 23.55 -3.96
CA SER A 461 17.60 23.72 -4.87
C SER A 461 17.45 23.02 -6.22
N ARG A 462 16.67 21.92 -6.28
CA ARG A 462 16.36 21.21 -7.53
C ARG A 462 15.29 21.96 -8.32
N ASP A 463 14.28 22.48 -7.64
CA ASP A 463 13.20 23.25 -8.25
C ASP A 463 13.72 24.60 -8.79
N ALA A 464 14.67 25.23 -8.10
CA ALA A 464 15.35 26.42 -8.61
C ALA A 464 16.18 26.13 -9.89
N LYS A 465 16.77 24.92 -10.00
CA LYS A 465 17.53 24.51 -11.19
C LYS A 465 16.64 24.10 -12.37
N SER A 466 15.48 23.50 -12.12
CA SER A 466 14.50 23.18 -13.16
C SER A 466 13.82 24.45 -13.70
N ALA A 467 13.59 25.46 -12.85
CA ALA A 467 13.05 26.76 -13.27
C ALA A 467 14.02 27.59 -14.13
N GLY A 468 15.34 27.43 -13.95
CA GLY A 468 16.37 28.13 -14.73
C GLY A 468 16.76 27.46 -16.06
N GLY A 469 16.18 26.30 -16.40
CA GLY A 469 16.67 25.41 -17.45
C GLY A 469 15.70 25.20 -18.61
N ALA A 470 15.24 26.26 -19.27
CA ALA A 470 14.57 26.16 -20.57
C ALA A 470 14.90 27.37 -21.48
N SER A 471 16.19 27.67 -21.69
CA SER A 471 16.61 28.48 -22.83
C SER A 471 16.73 27.56 -24.04
N VAL A 472 15.62 27.39 -24.77
CA VAL A 472 15.63 26.81 -26.11
C VAL A 472 16.57 27.66 -26.97
N VAL A 473 17.70 27.10 -27.39
CA VAL A 473 18.56 27.66 -28.43
C VAL A 473 17.81 27.54 -29.76
N GLY A 474 16.87 28.46 -29.97
CA GLY A 474 16.19 28.67 -31.25
C GLY A 474 17.07 29.56 -32.12
N HIS A 475 17.45 29.04 -33.29
CA HIS A 475 18.08 29.81 -34.35
C HIS A 475 17.27 31.07 -34.68
N ALA A 476 17.95 32.21 -34.81
CA ALA A 476 17.34 33.46 -35.24
C ALA A 476 16.84 33.33 -36.69
N ALA A 477 15.53 33.54 -36.88
CA ALA A 477 14.94 33.70 -38.22
C ALA A 477 15.37 35.06 -38.83
N PRO A 478 15.76 35.11 -40.12
CA PRO A 478 16.20 36.35 -40.75
C PRO A 478 15.03 37.33 -40.94
N LYS A 479 15.25 38.58 -40.54
CA LYS A 479 14.34 39.69 -40.78
C LYS A 479 14.27 39.99 -42.29
N VAL A 480 13.04 39.98 -42.81
CA VAL A 480 12.67 40.49 -44.13
C VAL A 480 13.04 41.98 -44.22
N GLN A 481 13.98 42.33 -45.08
CA GLN A 481 14.17 43.71 -45.53
C GLN A 481 13.15 44.00 -46.63
N LYS A 482 12.25 44.96 -46.36
CA LYS A 482 11.47 45.64 -47.39
C LYS A 482 12.43 46.53 -48.19
N VAL A 483 12.42 46.37 -49.52
CA VAL A 483 12.58 47.45 -50.49
C VAL A 483 11.34 47.41 -51.37
#